data_AF-A0A359MXT7-F1
#
_entry.id   AF-A0A359MXT7-F1
#
_cell.length_a   1.000
_cell.length_b   1.000
_cell.length_c   1.000
_cell.angle_alpha   90.00
_cell.angle_beta   90.00
_cell.angle_gamma   90.00
#
_symmetry.space_group_name_H-M   'P 1'
#
loop_
_entity.id
_entity.type
_entity.pdbx_description
1 polymer ?
#
loop_
_entity_poly.entity_id
_entity_poly.type
_entity_poly.pdbx_seq_one_letter_code
_entity_poly.pdbx_strand_id
1 'polypeptide(L)'
;MRSTPITSYYASYLTTVLVGVLPAVALGYSVSGDGCFERDTGVIRVTEPTCTLVITSDTTESVSFAFENVDPDSVEVTSTDVTLTTERTSTRLETTFTNSNTTTLTLAPWLEATDDLWFVALSDNQAAGTVETNPIFEDMLPFISAINPVFITNAGDLIQGSTDEATVHDMFDAVLETLTETTVPMYPTPGNHDHNSDLGIYESHFGAVDYSYTYGPAHLIALSSSGTSSRGTVSADQLDW
;
A
#
# COMPACT_ATOMS: atom_id res chain seq x y z
N MET A 1 -44.53 35.57 -6.91
CA MET A 1 -44.56 34.20 -7.47
C MET A 1 -43.84 33.30 -6.48
N ARG A 2 -44.44 32.16 -6.14
CA ARG A 2 -44.01 31.27 -5.04
C ARG A 2 -42.75 30.51 -5.44
N SER A 3 -41.75 30.49 -4.57
CA SER A 3 -40.59 29.60 -4.67
C SER A 3 -40.93 28.23 -4.08
N THR A 4 -40.85 27.20 -4.90
CA THR A 4 -40.94 25.79 -4.48
C THR A 4 -39.55 25.30 -4.07
N PRO A 5 -39.35 24.62 -2.94
CA PRO A 5 -38.09 23.95 -2.65
C PRO A 5 -38.04 22.60 -3.38
N ILE A 6 -36.91 22.31 -4.02
CA ILE A 6 -36.57 21.01 -4.60
C ILE A 6 -36.02 20.16 -3.46
N THR A 7 -36.76 19.16 -3.02
CA THR A 7 -36.28 18.08 -2.14
C THR A 7 -35.59 17.02 -3.00
N SER A 8 -34.27 16.92 -2.93
CA SER A 8 -33.50 15.79 -3.47
C SER A 8 -33.55 14.62 -2.47
N TYR A 9 -34.12 13.49 -2.90
CA TYR A 9 -34.01 12.22 -2.20
C TYR A 9 -32.65 11.60 -2.52
N TYR A 10 -31.73 11.54 -1.56
CA TYR A 10 -30.60 10.63 -1.61
C TYR A 10 -31.06 9.27 -1.07
N ALA A 11 -31.13 8.27 -1.94
CA ALA A 11 -31.25 6.88 -1.54
C ALA A 11 -29.85 6.36 -1.23
N SER A 12 -29.48 6.37 0.06
CA SER A 12 -28.29 5.69 0.56
C SER A 12 -28.53 4.18 0.50
N TYR A 13 -27.90 3.49 -0.45
CA TYR A 13 -27.77 2.04 -0.40
C TYR A 13 -26.70 1.71 0.64
N LEU A 14 -27.16 1.34 1.84
CA LEU A 14 -26.30 0.79 2.89
C LEU A 14 -26.04 -0.68 2.53
N THR A 15 -24.94 -0.95 1.83
CA THR A 15 -24.43 -2.32 1.67
C THR A 15 -23.72 -2.69 2.97
N THR A 16 -24.42 -3.39 3.86
CA THR A 16 -23.81 -3.98 5.05
C THR A 16 -22.84 -5.08 4.61
N VAL A 17 -21.55 -4.78 4.50
CA VAL A 17 -20.51 -5.82 4.47
C VAL A 17 -20.39 -6.35 5.88
N LEU A 18 -20.85 -7.58 6.08
CA LEU A 18 -20.70 -8.30 7.35
C LEU A 18 -19.22 -8.70 7.47
N VAL A 19 -18.38 -7.84 8.08
CA VAL A 19 -17.03 -8.24 8.51
C VAL A 19 -17.20 -9.08 9.78
N GLY A 20 -17.47 -10.37 9.60
CA GLY A 20 -17.39 -11.33 10.68
C GLY A 20 -15.93 -11.53 11.05
N VAL A 21 -15.54 -11.09 12.24
CA VAL A 21 -14.24 -11.45 12.83
C VAL A 21 -14.26 -12.96 13.11
N LEU A 22 -13.80 -13.74 12.14
CA LEU A 22 -13.50 -15.15 12.34
C LEU A 22 -12.22 -15.25 13.18
N PRO A 23 -12.11 -16.23 14.11
CA PRO A 23 -10.85 -16.51 14.76
C PRO A 23 -9.79 -16.80 13.68
N ALA A 24 -8.58 -16.27 13.86
CA ALA A 24 -7.45 -16.51 12.97
C ALA A 24 -7.21 -18.02 12.86
N VAL A 25 -7.75 -18.62 11.79
CA VAL A 25 -7.36 -19.96 11.37
C VAL A 25 -5.96 -19.78 10.82
N ALA A 26 -4.98 -20.45 11.42
CA ALA A 26 -3.65 -20.53 10.82
C ALA A 26 -3.84 -21.09 9.40
N LEU A 27 -3.63 -20.26 8.39
CA LEU A 27 -3.75 -20.69 7.01
C LEU A 27 -2.68 -21.75 6.74
N GLY A 28 -2.99 -22.68 5.85
CA GLY A 28 -2.10 -23.79 5.51
C GLY A 28 -0.95 -23.38 4.60
N TYR A 29 -0.59 -22.09 4.57
CA TYR A 29 0.43 -21.53 3.69
C TYR A 29 1.41 -20.60 4.42
N SER A 30 2.59 -20.43 3.82
CA SER A 30 3.52 -19.34 4.11
C SER A 30 3.76 -18.51 2.86
N VAL A 31 4.06 -17.23 3.07
CA VAL A 31 4.35 -16.25 2.01
C VAL A 31 5.71 -15.63 2.23
N SER A 32 6.46 -15.44 1.14
CA SER A 32 7.65 -14.60 1.10
C SER A 32 7.64 -13.83 -0.22
N GLY A 33 8.04 -12.56 -0.20
CA GLY A 33 8.04 -11.71 -1.38
C GLY A 33 9.33 -10.93 -1.57
N ASP A 34 9.59 -10.55 -2.81
CA ASP A 34 10.56 -9.53 -3.21
C ASP A 34 9.81 -8.40 -3.92
N GLY A 35 10.06 -7.15 -3.53
CA GLY A 35 9.29 -5.98 -3.97
C GLY A 35 7.84 -5.91 -3.47
N CYS A 36 7.49 -6.74 -2.48
CA CYS A 36 6.18 -6.76 -1.82
C CYS A 36 6.23 -7.57 -0.52
N PHE A 37 5.21 -7.38 0.33
CA PHE A 37 5.05 -8.14 1.57
C PHE A 37 3.57 -8.39 1.90
N GLU A 38 3.31 -9.38 2.76
CA GLU A 38 1.97 -9.66 3.29
C GLU A 38 1.72 -8.73 4.49
N ARG A 39 0.88 -7.70 4.29
CA ARG A 39 0.55 -6.67 5.29
C ARG A 39 -0.43 -7.22 6.32
N ASP A 40 -1.53 -7.77 5.81
CA ASP A 40 -2.48 -8.60 6.54
C ASP A 40 -2.56 -9.95 5.84
N THR A 41 -3.06 -10.95 6.54
CA THR A 41 -3.36 -12.26 5.96
C THR A 41 -4.15 -12.12 4.65
N GLY A 42 -3.54 -12.53 3.54
CA GLY A 42 -4.14 -12.46 2.20
C GLY A 42 -4.13 -11.07 1.56
N VAL A 43 -3.50 -10.07 2.17
CA VAL A 43 -3.33 -8.72 1.61
C VAL A 43 -1.86 -8.44 1.34
N ILE A 44 -1.52 -8.33 0.07
CA ILE A 44 -0.16 -8.12 -0.40
C ILE A 44 0.01 -6.65 -0.77
N ARG A 45 0.89 -5.96 -0.06
CA ARG A 45 1.29 -4.61 -0.41
C ARG A 45 2.48 -4.65 -1.35
N VAL A 46 2.33 -4.02 -2.51
CA VAL A 46 3.41 -3.86 -3.48
C VAL A 46 4.27 -2.67 -3.08
N THR A 47 5.57 -2.89 -2.86
CA THR A 47 6.51 -1.85 -2.39
C THR A 47 7.49 -1.41 -3.47
N GLU A 48 7.49 -2.09 -4.60
CA GLU A 48 8.34 -1.79 -5.76
C GLU A 48 7.55 -1.99 -7.07
N PRO A 49 7.99 -1.45 -8.22
CA PRO A 49 7.30 -1.63 -9.50
C PRO A 49 7.18 -3.08 -9.98
N THR A 50 7.97 -4.00 -9.41
CA THR A 50 7.90 -5.44 -9.65
C THR A 50 7.75 -6.15 -8.31
N CYS A 51 6.85 -7.13 -8.25
CA CYS A 51 6.68 -7.97 -7.07
C CYS A 51 6.74 -9.44 -7.46
N THR A 52 7.54 -10.23 -6.74
CA THR A 52 7.54 -11.69 -6.86
C THR A 52 7.10 -12.27 -5.53
N LEU A 53 6.04 -13.07 -5.54
CA LEU A 53 5.49 -13.73 -4.36
C LEU A 53 5.70 -15.23 -4.45
N VAL A 54 6.31 -15.82 -3.43
CA VAL A 54 6.45 -17.27 -3.29
C VAL A 54 5.51 -17.73 -2.18
N ILE A 55 4.54 -18.56 -2.55
CA ILE A 55 3.56 -19.14 -1.63
C ILE A 55 3.83 -20.62 -1.50
N THR A 56 4.06 -21.10 -0.27
CA THR A 56 4.26 -22.52 -0.01
C THR A 56 3.10 -23.04 0.83
N SER A 57 2.45 -24.12 0.39
CA SER A 57 1.39 -24.79 1.16
C SER A 57 1.58 -26.31 1.17
N ASP A 58 1.29 -26.92 2.31
CA ASP A 58 1.30 -28.38 2.49
C ASP A 58 -0.09 -29.02 2.26
N THR A 59 -1.11 -28.19 2.04
CA THR A 59 -2.49 -28.61 1.79
C THR A 59 -2.93 -28.19 0.40
N THR A 60 -3.87 -28.93 -0.19
CA THR A 60 -4.53 -28.48 -1.41
C THR A 60 -5.72 -27.61 -1.02
N GLU A 61 -5.54 -26.30 -1.10
CA GLU A 61 -6.56 -25.33 -0.72
C GLU A 61 -6.66 -24.18 -1.71
N SER A 62 -7.84 -23.57 -1.75
CA SER A 62 -8.04 -22.33 -2.50
C SER A 62 -7.43 -21.20 -1.70
N VAL A 63 -6.49 -20.48 -2.30
CA VAL A 63 -5.82 -19.31 -1.73
C VAL A 63 -6.24 -18.09 -2.55
N SER A 64 -6.50 -16.98 -1.86
CA SER A 64 -6.87 -15.70 -2.46
C SER A 64 -5.99 -14.60 -1.88
N PHE A 65 -5.44 -13.76 -2.75
CA PHE A 65 -4.69 -12.56 -2.37
C PHE A 65 -5.34 -11.32 -2.96
N ALA A 66 -5.46 -10.28 -2.15
CA ALA A 66 -5.75 -8.93 -2.60
C ALA A 66 -4.43 -8.15 -2.68
N PHE A 67 -4.14 -7.56 -3.83
CA PHE A 67 -2.99 -6.68 -4.01
C PHE A 67 -3.42 -5.22 -3.84
N GLU A 68 -2.68 -4.51 -3.00
CA GLU A 68 -2.81 -3.07 -2.76
C GLU A 68 -1.56 -2.32 -3.21
N ASN A 69 -1.67 -0.98 -3.22
CA ASN A 69 -0.67 -0.11 -3.84
C ASN A 69 -0.50 -0.41 -5.33
N VAL A 70 -1.62 -0.76 -5.99
CA VAL A 70 -1.71 -1.06 -7.42
C VAL A 70 -2.93 -0.39 -8.12
N ASP A 71 -2.84 0.52 -9.12
CA ASP A 71 -3.56 0.54 -10.44
C ASP A 71 -3.87 -0.87 -11.05
N PRO A 72 -5.07 -1.38 -10.80
CA PRO A 72 -5.46 -2.69 -11.28
C PRO A 72 -5.56 -2.78 -12.80
N ASP A 73 -5.53 -1.69 -13.58
CA ASP A 73 -5.65 -1.79 -15.04
C ASP A 73 -4.32 -2.04 -15.73
N SER A 74 -3.21 -1.66 -15.10
CA SER A 74 -1.91 -1.81 -15.72
C SER A 74 -1.19 -3.11 -15.25
N VAL A 75 -1.54 -3.74 -14.11
CA VAL A 75 -0.80 -4.91 -13.56
C VAL A 75 -1.30 -6.20 -14.20
N GLU A 76 -0.39 -7.11 -14.54
CA GLU A 76 -0.70 -8.53 -14.72
C GLU A 76 -0.11 -9.37 -13.59
N VAL A 77 -0.94 -10.24 -13.01
CA VAL A 77 -0.48 -11.30 -12.09
C VAL A 77 -0.37 -12.58 -12.90
N THR A 78 0.82 -13.15 -12.93
CA THR A 78 1.12 -14.35 -13.72
C THR A 78 1.68 -15.45 -12.83
N SER A 79 1.51 -16.70 -13.26
CA SER A 79 2.15 -17.86 -12.66
C SER A 79 2.39 -18.93 -13.73
N THR A 80 3.50 -19.65 -13.62
CA THR A 80 3.76 -20.85 -14.44
C THR A 80 3.24 -22.13 -13.77
N ASP A 81 2.92 -22.06 -12.49
CA ASP A 81 2.68 -23.24 -11.65
C ASP A 81 1.19 -23.57 -11.54
N VAL A 82 0.34 -22.53 -11.62
CA VAL A 82 -1.10 -22.63 -11.39
C VAL A 82 -1.90 -21.79 -12.39
N THR A 83 -3.16 -22.15 -12.58
CA THR A 83 -4.12 -21.28 -13.28
C THR A 83 -4.72 -20.28 -12.30
N LEU A 84 -4.67 -19.01 -12.67
CA LEU A 84 -5.15 -17.89 -11.86
C LEU A 84 -6.55 -17.48 -12.30
N THR A 85 -7.39 -17.10 -11.34
CA THR A 85 -8.60 -16.31 -11.57
C THR A 85 -8.39 -14.95 -10.94
N THR A 86 -8.44 -13.90 -11.75
CA THR A 86 -8.15 -12.53 -11.30
C THR A 86 -9.35 -11.64 -11.51
N GLU A 87 -9.82 -11.01 -10.43
CA GLU A 87 -10.87 -10.01 -10.43
C GLU A 87 -10.27 -8.62 -10.18
N ARG A 88 -10.77 -7.64 -10.91
CA ARG A 88 -10.28 -6.25 -10.88
C ARG A 88 -11.40 -5.35 -10.36
N THR A 89 -11.08 -4.50 -9.40
CA THR A 89 -11.91 -3.36 -9.02
C THR A 89 -11.21 -2.07 -9.47
N SER A 90 -11.77 -0.90 -9.13
CA SER A 90 -11.11 0.36 -9.45
C SER A 90 -9.77 0.55 -8.74
N THR A 91 -9.53 -0.12 -7.60
CA THR A 91 -8.39 0.18 -6.71
C THR A 91 -7.72 -1.05 -6.13
N ARG A 92 -8.23 -2.25 -6.44
CA ARG A 92 -7.69 -3.54 -5.98
C ARG A 92 -7.68 -4.58 -7.08
N LEU A 93 -6.70 -5.46 -6.99
CA LEU A 93 -6.55 -6.65 -7.80
C LEU A 93 -6.67 -7.88 -6.89
N GLU A 94 -7.62 -8.76 -7.13
CA GLU A 94 -7.80 -9.98 -6.34
C GLU A 94 -7.49 -11.19 -7.19
N THR A 95 -6.56 -12.05 -6.75
CA THR A 95 -6.18 -13.27 -7.46
C THR A 95 -6.44 -14.49 -6.60
N THR A 96 -7.15 -15.47 -7.17
CA THR A 96 -7.46 -16.74 -6.54
C THR A 96 -6.92 -17.90 -7.36
N PHE A 97 -6.39 -18.91 -6.67
CA PHE A 97 -5.89 -20.15 -7.28
C PHE A 97 -5.94 -21.31 -6.27
N THR A 98 -5.89 -22.54 -6.77
CA THR A 98 -5.69 -23.71 -5.91
C THR A 98 -4.19 -23.95 -5.77
N ASN A 99 -3.68 -23.81 -4.55
CA ASN A 99 -2.30 -24.14 -4.24
C ASN A 99 -2.22 -25.56 -3.67
N SER A 100 -1.17 -26.30 -4.01
CA SER A 100 -0.89 -27.63 -3.43
C SER A 100 0.58 -27.86 -3.10
N ASN A 101 1.44 -26.86 -3.32
CA ASN A 101 2.87 -26.92 -3.08
C ASN A 101 3.45 -25.48 -3.02
N THR A 102 4.70 -25.30 -3.41
CA THR A 102 5.28 -24.00 -3.75
C THR A 102 4.74 -23.51 -5.09
N THR A 103 4.16 -22.31 -5.09
CA THR A 103 3.70 -21.55 -6.26
C THR A 103 4.39 -20.19 -6.26
N THR A 104 4.89 -19.78 -7.42
CA THR A 104 5.38 -18.41 -7.61
C THR A 104 4.34 -17.59 -8.38
N LEU A 105 3.99 -16.42 -7.84
CA LEU A 105 3.26 -15.39 -8.55
C LEU A 105 4.23 -14.25 -8.90
N THR A 106 4.13 -13.74 -10.11
CA THR A 106 4.87 -12.56 -10.53
C THR A 106 3.89 -11.47 -10.93
N LEU A 107 4.05 -10.30 -10.33
CA LEU A 107 3.36 -9.07 -10.66
C LEU A 107 4.33 -8.20 -11.47
N ALA A 108 4.21 -8.28 -12.80
CA ALA A 108 5.06 -7.53 -13.72
C ALA A 108 4.54 -7.61 -15.18
N PRO A 109 4.99 -6.69 -16.04
CA PRO A 109 5.39 -5.32 -15.72
C PRO A 109 4.14 -4.46 -15.59
N TRP A 110 4.16 -3.54 -14.64
CA TRP A 110 3.01 -2.68 -14.47
C TRP A 110 3.01 -1.48 -15.42
N LEU A 111 4.19 -0.97 -15.74
CA LEU A 111 4.36 0.13 -16.66
C LEU A 111 5.62 -0.16 -17.46
N GLU A 112 5.49 -0.25 -18.78
CA GLU A 112 6.65 -0.31 -19.66
C GLU A 112 7.52 0.90 -19.38
N ALA A 113 8.76 0.65 -18.95
CA ALA A 113 9.72 1.70 -18.71
C ALA A 113 9.87 2.54 -19.98
N THR A 114 9.50 3.81 -19.89
CA THR A 114 9.76 4.78 -20.96
C THR A 114 11.01 5.59 -20.64
N ASP A 115 11.64 6.17 -21.66
CA ASP A 115 12.77 7.08 -21.48
C ASP A 115 12.36 8.38 -20.75
N ASP A 116 11.06 8.71 -20.77
CA ASP A 116 10.49 9.90 -20.11
C ASP A 116 9.82 9.51 -18.77
N LEU A 117 10.63 9.46 -17.70
CA LEU A 117 10.15 9.24 -16.34
C LEU A 117 9.62 10.54 -15.72
N TRP A 118 8.37 10.50 -15.25
CA TRP A 118 7.81 11.57 -14.43
C TRP A 118 6.95 10.99 -13.30
N PHE A 119 7.18 11.48 -12.09
CA PHE A 119 6.51 11.04 -10.87
C PHE A 119 6.16 12.25 -10.01
N VAL A 120 5.31 12.06 -9.00
CA VAL A 120 4.95 13.10 -8.03
C VAL A 120 5.75 12.88 -6.74
N ALA A 121 6.28 13.95 -6.16
CA ALA A 121 6.92 13.92 -4.85
C ALA A 121 6.07 14.67 -3.81
N LEU A 122 5.70 13.99 -2.73
CA LEU A 122 4.93 14.52 -1.59
C LEU A 122 5.73 14.36 -0.28
N SER A 123 5.28 15.04 0.77
CA SER A 123 5.81 14.95 2.14
C SER A 123 4.84 15.64 3.10
N ASP A 124 4.94 15.32 4.39
CA ASP A 124 4.26 16.02 5.48
C ASP A 124 2.72 16.03 5.31
N ASN A 125 2.16 14.84 5.03
CA ASN A 125 0.72 14.65 4.82
C ASN A 125 -0.09 14.70 6.12
N GLN A 126 0.57 14.69 7.29
CA GLN A 126 -0.07 14.62 8.59
C GLN A 126 -1.12 15.71 8.84
N ALA A 127 -2.21 15.33 9.51
CA ALA A 127 -3.20 16.24 10.06
C ALA A 127 -2.96 16.46 11.56
N ALA A 128 -2.92 17.72 11.98
CA ALA A 128 -2.61 18.05 13.37
C ALA A 128 -3.72 17.62 14.34
N GLY A 129 -3.38 16.71 15.26
CA GLY A 129 -4.20 16.38 16.44
C GLY A 129 -5.43 15.52 16.17
N THR A 130 -5.44 14.76 15.09
CA THR A 130 -6.55 13.90 14.66
C THR A 130 -6.02 12.58 14.10
N VAL A 131 -6.86 11.54 14.14
CA VAL A 131 -6.60 10.24 13.49
C VAL A 131 -6.84 10.31 11.98
N GLU A 132 -7.79 11.17 11.56
CA GLU A 132 -8.09 11.43 10.14
C GLU A 132 -6.89 11.99 9.39
N THR A 133 -6.85 11.77 8.08
CA THR A 133 -5.81 12.35 7.23
C THR A 133 -6.04 13.84 6.97
N ASN A 134 -5.05 14.50 6.37
CA ASN A 134 -5.14 15.92 6.03
C ASN A 134 -6.10 16.10 4.84
N PRO A 135 -7.17 16.91 4.95
CA PRO A 135 -8.09 17.11 3.83
C PRO A 135 -7.43 17.66 2.56
N ILE A 136 -6.30 18.37 2.69
CA ILE A 136 -5.52 18.84 1.53
C ILE A 136 -4.86 17.65 0.82
N PHE A 137 -4.37 16.66 1.56
CA PHE A 137 -3.80 15.44 0.99
C PHE A 137 -4.88 14.66 0.24
N GLU A 138 -6.06 14.47 0.85
CA GLU A 138 -7.24 13.86 0.21
C GLU A 138 -7.61 14.60 -1.09
N ASP A 139 -7.79 15.92 -1.03
CA ASP A 139 -8.15 16.75 -2.18
C ASP A 139 -7.10 16.69 -3.31
N MET A 140 -5.83 16.40 -3.01
CA MET A 140 -4.77 16.31 -4.01
C MET A 140 -4.79 15.00 -4.81
N LEU A 141 -5.26 13.89 -4.22
CA LEU A 141 -5.20 12.57 -4.86
C LEU A 141 -5.97 12.52 -6.20
N PRO A 142 -7.19 13.08 -6.35
CA PRO A 142 -7.85 13.13 -7.65
C PRO A 142 -7.07 13.91 -8.72
N PHE A 143 -6.38 14.99 -8.35
CA PHE A 143 -5.56 15.75 -9.29
C PHE A 143 -4.32 14.98 -9.72
N ILE A 144 -3.68 14.27 -8.79
CA ILE A 144 -2.54 13.40 -9.08
C ILE A 144 -2.96 12.26 -10.01
N SER A 145 -4.06 11.58 -9.71
CA SER A 145 -4.63 10.55 -10.58
C SER A 145 -4.94 11.10 -11.99
N ALA A 146 -5.45 12.33 -12.08
CA ALA A 146 -5.80 12.95 -13.38
C ALA A 146 -4.59 13.27 -14.27
N ILE A 147 -3.42 13.55 -13.69
CA ILE A 147 -2.21 13.72 -14.50
C ILE A 147 -1.57 12.35 -14.84
N ASN A 148 -1.82 11.30 -14.04
CA ASN A 148 -1.41 9.90 -14.25
C ASN A 148 0.11 9.62 -14.15
N PRO A 149 0.81 9.97 -13.05
CA PRO A 149 2.23 9.69 -12.89
C PRO A 149 2.46 8.20 -12.77
N VAL A 150 3.70 7.77 -13.01
CA VAL A 150 4.04 6.35 -12.86
C VAL A 150 3.99 5.90 -11.40
N PHE A 151 4.26 6.80 -10.45
CA PHE A 151 4.15 6.60 -9.01
C PHE A 151 4.22 7.93 -8.25
N ILE A 152 3.98 7.86 -6.94
CA ILE A 152 4.20 8.92 -5.96
C ILE A 152 5.36 8.48 -5.05
N THR A 153 6.33 9.35 -4.81
CA THR A 153 7.29 9.19 -3.71
C THR A 153 6.85 10.06 -2.54
N ASN A 154 6.92 9.56 -1.31
CA ASN A 154 6.63 10.34 -0.11
C ASN A 154 7.81 10.36 0.86
N ALA A 155 8.23 11.55 1.29
CA ALA A 155 9.39 11.74 2.17
C ALA A 155 9.09 11.67 3.67
N GLY A 156 7.89 11.22 4.05
CA GLY A 156 7.49 10.94 5.42
C GLY A 156 6.61 11.99 6.05
N ASP A 157 6.43 11.85 7.37
CA ASP A 157 5.44 12.55 8.18
C ASP A 157 4.03 12.36 7.61
N LEU A 158 3.71 11.09 7.36
CA LEU A 158 2.39 10.62 6.94
C LEU A 158 1.35 10.86 8.02
N ILE A 159 1.73 10.65 9.28
CA ILE A 159 0.87 10.79 10.45
C ILE A 159 1.45 11.79 11.45
N GLN A 160 0.62 12.30 12.36
CA GLN A 160 1.08 13.22 13.42
C GLN A 160 1.90 12.50 14.51
N GLY A 161 1.75 11.18 14.62
CA GLY A 161 2.31 10.35 15.67
C GLY A 161 1.52 10.43 16.97
N SER A 162 1.66 9.39 17.80
CA SER A 162 1.08 9.29 19.14
C SER A 162 1.94 8.37 20.00
N THR A 163 1.89 8.54 21.31
CA THR A 163 2.48 7.56 22.25
C THR A 163 1.60 6.33 22.45
N ASP A 164 0.31 6.43 22.11
CA ASP A 164 -0.62 5.31 22.14
C ASP A 164 -0.55 4.53 20.84
N GLU A 165 -0.12 3.27 20.90
CA GLU A 165 0.08 2.41 19.73
C GLU A 165 -1.22 2.20 18.92
N ALA A 166 -2.35 2.01 19.60
CA ALA A 166 -3.64 1.84 18.92
C ALA A 166 -3.99 3.07 18.07
N THR A 167 -3.78 4.28 18.61
CA THR A 167 -3.94 5.52 17.84
C THR A 167 -3.01 5.59 16.63
N VAL A 168 -1.76 5.10 16.73
CA VAL A 168 -0.81 5.08 15.60
C VAL A 168 -1.26 4.11 14.51
N HIS A 169 -1.78 2.94 14.89
CA HIS A 169 -2.43 2.01 13.95
C HIS A 169 -3.60 2.68 13.23
N ASP A 170 -4.54 3.27 13.98
CA ASP A 170 -5.71 3.94 13.40
C ASP A 170 -5.30 5.06 12.42
N MET A 171 -4.24 5.82 12.73
CA MET A 171 -3.71 6.87 11.83
C MET A 171 -3.12 6.30 10.53
N PHE A 172 -2.35 5.21 10.59
CA PHE A 172 -1.82 4.60 9.37
C PHE A 172 -2.91 3.89 8.56
N ASP A 173 -3.89 3.26 9.22
CA ASP A 173 -5.06 2.71 8.56
C ASP A 173 -5.84 3.79 7.83
N ALA A 174 -6.02 4.97 8.42
CA ALA A 174 -6.63 6.12 7.75
C ALA A 174 -5.82 6.56 6.52
N VAL A 175 -4.49 6.61 6.61
CA VAL A 175 -3.62 6.89 5.44
C VAL A 175 -3.81 5.84 4.34
N LEU A 176 -3.83 4.55 4.69
CA LEU A 176 -4.06 3.47 3.73
C LEU A 176 -5.44 3.55 3.09
N GLU A 177 -6.48 3.88 3.87
CA GLU A 177 -7.83 4.10 3.37
C GLU A 177 -7.88 5.26 2.36
N THR A 178 -7.29 6.41 2.69
CA THR A 178 -7.19 7.56 1.78
C THR A 178 -6.44 7.21 0.50
N LEU A 179 -5.37 6.41 0.58
CA LEU A 179 -4.64 5.97 -0.62
C LEU A 179 -5.48 5.08 -1.54
N THR A 180 -6.59 4.49 -1.07
CA THR A 180 -7.53 3.79 -1.95
C THR A 180 -8.30 4.72 -2.88
N GLU A 181 -8.20 6.05 -2.74
CA GLU A 181 -8.82 7.01 -3.65
C GLU A 181 -8.01 7.24 -4.94
N THR A 182 -6.80 6.68 -5.04
CA THR A 182 -5.95 6.74 -6.21
C THR A 182 -5.52 5.36 -6.67
N THR A 183 -5.35 5.20 -7.98
CA THR A 183 -4.70 4.03 -8.59
C THR A 183 -3.19 4.21 -8.67
N VAL A 184 -2.69 5.42 -8.45
CA VAL A 184 -1.26 5.71 -8.52
C VAL A 184 -0.57 5.12 -7.29
N PRO A 185 0.43 4.24 -7.44
CA PRO A 185 1.14 3.67 -6.30
C PRO A 185 1.94 4.75 -5.56
N MET A 186 1.98 4.65 -4.24
CA MET A 186 2.82 5.50 -3.39
C MET A 186 3.90 4.67 -2.68
N TYR A 187 5.13 5.15 -2.76
CA TYR A 187 6.31 4.60 -2.10
C TYR A 187 6.80 5.58 -1.03
N PRO A 188 6.38 5.40 0.24
CA PRO A 188 6.77 6.27 1.34
C PRO A 188 8.08 5.85 2.02
N THR A 189 8.76 6.83 2.60
CA THR A 189 9.82 6.66 3.59
C THR A 189 9.32 7.22 4.92
N PRO A 190 9.64 6.63 6.09
CA PRO A 190 9.15 7.16 7.36
C PRO A 190 9.80 8.51 7.71
N GLY A 191 8.99 9.44 8.18
CA GLY A 191 9.40 10.71 8.79
C GLY A 191 9.51 10.62 10.31
N ASN A 192 9.91 11.72 10.94
CA ASN A 192 10.12 11.75 12.39
C ASN A 192 8.81 11.72 13.20
N HIS A 193 7.65 11.83 12.56
CA HIS A 193 6.35 11.61 13.20
C HIS A 193 5.78 10.22 12.97
N ASP A 194 6.35 9.45 12.04
CA ASP A 194 5.87 8.12 11.63
C ASP A 194 6.38 6.99 12.53
N HIS A 195 6.70 7.27 13.79
CA HIS A 195 7.16 6.28 14.77
C HIS A 195 6.49 6.47 16.12
N ASN A 196 6.41 5.38 16.89
CA ASN A 196 6.08 5.43 18.32
C ASN A 196 7.34 5.23 19.17
N SER A 197 7.56 4.03 19.72
CA SER A 197 8.82 3.64 20.37
C SER A 197 9.91 3.22 19.38
N ASP A 198 9.48 2.78 18.20
CA ASP A 198 10.27 2.29 17.08
C ASP A 198 9.44 2.40 15.78
N LEU A 199 9.97 1.89 14.67
CA LEU A 199 9.34 1.89 13.34
C LEU A 199 8.49 0.63 13.07
N GLY A 200 8.33 -0.28 14.03
CA GLY A 200 7.68 -1.57 13.80
C GLY A 200 6.22 -1.43 13.34
N ILE A 201 5.50 -0.43 13.86
CA ILE A 201 4.13 -0.13 13.39
C ILE A 201 4.16 0.41 11.95
N TYR A 202 5.11 1.29 11.59
CA TYR A 202 5.25 1.73 10.21
C TYR A 202 5.55 0.54 9.28
N GLU A 203 6.50 -0.32 9.68
CA GLU A 203 6.91 -1.49 8.90
C GLU A 203 5.77 -2.47 8.69
N SER A 204 4.87 -2.65 9.66
CA SER A 204 3.71 -3.52 9.50
C SER A 204 2.67 -2.99 8.50
N HIS A 205 2.66 -1.69 8.18
CA HIS A 205 1.72 -1.09 7.22
C HIS A 205 2.36 -0.84 5.85
N PHE A 206 3.63 -0.45 5.81
CA PHE A 206 4.32 0.01 4.60
C PHE A 206 5.52 -0.82 4.17
N GLY A 207 6.01 -1.74 5.02
CA GLY A 207 7.15 -2.59 4.73
C GLY A 207 8.48 -1.95 5.14
N ALA A 208 9.57 -2.38 4.51
CA ALA A 208 10.92 -1.95 4.86
C ALA A 208 11.09 -0.41 4.81
N VAL A 209 11.90 0.12 5.74
CA VAL A 209 12.12 1.57 5.89
C VAL A 209 13.30 2.09 5.06
N ASP A 210 14.21 1.20 4.69
CA ASP A 210 15.28 1.41 3.74
C ASP A 210 15.07 0.44 2.57
N TYR A 211 14.92 0.97 1.37
CA TYR A 211 14.66 0.16 0.18
C TYR A 211 15.05 0.92 -1.08
N SER A 212 15.22 0.19 -2.18
CA SER A 212 15.57 0.77 -3.45
C SER A 212 14.90 0.00 -4.57
N TYR A 213 14.55 0.69 -5.65
CA TYR A 213 14.00 0.04 -6.83
C TYR A 213 14.46 0.76 -8.09
N THR A 214 14.41 0.03 -9.20
CA THR A 214 14.75 0.58 -10.52
C THR A 214 13.47 0.71 -11.33
N TYR A 215 13.27 1.90 -11.90
CA TYR A 215 12.20 2.16 -12.84
C TYR A 215 12.78 2.84 -14.08
N GLY A 216 12.81 2.10 -15.19
CA GLY A 216 13.45 2.53 -16.42
C GLY A 216 14.91 2.96 -16.20
N PRO A 217 15.30 4.19 -16.59
CA PRO A 217 16.68 4.66 -16.43
C PRO A 217 17.01 5.13 -15.00
N ALA A 218 16.04 5.19 -14.09
CA ALA A 218 16.22 5.72 -12.74
C ALA A 218 16.32 4.60 -11.70
N HIS A 219 17.28 4.75 -10.79
CA HIS A 219 17.37 3.99 -9.57
C HIS A 219 17.00 4.90 -8.40
N LEU A 220 15.96 4.55 -7.66
CA LEU A 220 15.43 5.32 -6.55
C LEU A 220 15.83 4.62 -5.25
N ILE A 221 16.23 5.42 -4.27
CA ILE A 221 16.67 4.98 -2.95
C ILE A 221 15.83 5.73 -1.91
N ALA A 222 15.10 4.97 -1.11
CA ALA A 222 14.41 5.44 0.08
C ALA A 222 15.26 5.09 1.31
N LEU A 223 15.58 6.12 2.11
CA LEU A 223 16.44 6.00 3.29
C LEU A 223 15.76 6.64 4.48
N SER A 224 15.51 5.83 5.51
CA SER A 224 14.99 6.31 6.78
C SER A 224 16.07 7.11 7.51
N SER A 225 15.78 8.37 7.76
CA SER A 225 16.54 9.21 8.69
C SER A 225 15.83 9.36 10.05
N SER A 226 14.80 8.55 10.25
CA SER A 226 13.85 8.60 11.36
C SER A 226 14.28 7.59 12.41
N GLY A 227 14.90 8.06 13.48
CA GLY A 227 15.39 7.23 14.57
C GLY A 227 15.04 7.81 15.94
N THR A 228 14.81 6.92 16.91
CA THR A 228 14.44 7.30 18.29
C THR A 228 15.61 7.84 19.10
N SER A 229 16.84 7.54 18.71
CA SER A 229 18.07 7.96 19.41
C SER A 229 18.65 9.29 18.90
N SER A 230 18.36 9.68 17.65
CA SER A 230 18.77 10.96 17.06
C SER A 230 17.94 11.29 15.82
N ARG A 231 17.37 12.51 15.77
CA ARG A 231 16.66 13.00 14.58
C ARG A 231 17.65 13.24 13.44
N GLY A 232 17.30 12.78 12.23
CA GLY A 232 18.03 13.12 11.01
C GLY A 232 19.39 12.46 10.89
N THR A 233 19.55 11.24 11.40
CA THR A 233 20.79 10.48 11.32
C THR A 233 20.63 9.25 10.44
N VAL A 234 21.63 9.00 9.61
CA VAL A 234 21.81 7.77 8.83
C VAL A 234 22.90 6.95 9.52
N SER A 235 22.64 5.67 9.74
CA SER A 235 23.58 4.75 10.39
C SER A 235 24.77 4.40 9.49
N ALA A 236 25.83 3.82 10.06
CA ALA A 236 26.95 3.33 9.26
C ALA A 236 26.51 2.20 8.30
N ASP A 237 25.64 1.30 8.77
CA ASP A 237 25.13 0.20 7.97
C ASP A 237 24.31 0.73 6.77
N GLN A 238 23.53 1.79 6.94
CA GLN A 238 22.80 2.45 5.85
C GLN A 238 23.70 3.25 4.88
N LEU A 239 24.87 3.70 5.32
CA LEU A 239 25.85 4.36 4.44
C LEU A 239 26.67 3.34 3.62
N ASP A 240 26.85 2.13 4.17
CA ASP A 240 27.52 1.02 3.51
C ASP A 240 26.61 0.28 2.52
N TRP A 241 25.29 0.26 2.79
CA TRP A 241 24.24 -0.21 1.88
C TRP A 241 24.10 0.71 0.66
#